data_AF-A0A9P8ACQ0-F1
#
_entry.id   AF-A0A9P8ACQ0-F1
#
_cell.length_a   1.000
_cell.length_b   1.000
_cell.length_c   1.000
_cell.angle_alpha   90.00
_cell.angle_beta   90.00
_cell.angle_gamma   90.00
#
_symmetry.space_group_name_H-M   'P 1'
#
loop_
_entity.id
_entity.type
_entity.pdbx_description
1 polymer ?
#
loop_
_entity_poly.entity_id
_entity_poly.type
_entity_poly.pdbx_seq_one_letter_code
_entity_poly.pdbx_strand_id
1 'polypeptide(L)'
;MSCSICRLPFVPAPIAANPCAEHYPPDGLMTNVEFRYFMKATGVGKHILGGIGEHDYCSGNMFGSRPPLVGALFLWETPQEGTFWMIHTGCAGILRSVFELEDDESVKQMAELLQIEEVIGRCMAGRKDHGRLQGVRYEQVGELIDLRPYWTRGGDIGKDHDEVVFDFRRHMDVGLGWMFSRPDIFPRFSRVVNHSKRVVPLLLEGKNEPVPGKDVLTSQPLDIIRVLLLYLDVPSYLSLTSTCKYLRHHAVTTFQPHARFLLLKHFPWAFPTVFEYAIINKKKEVRDAVVSSDLDVCGAVECDWLLYMCQIHWTKSMRTRRYVWSVCMDVKRVYEEKMRKREGWFYSRTGVGLVPTEKRKALEKMAREMVTMRKGAQFNFRRGF
;
A
#
# COMPACT_ATOMS: atom_id res chain seq x y z
N MET A 1 7.44 15.42 11.03
CA MET A 1 7.48 13.93 11.12
C MET A 1 6.63 13.31 10.04
N SER A 2 7.25 12.55 9.13
CA SER A 2 6.59 12.05 7.92
C SER A 2 6.74 10.54 7.80
N CYS A 3 5.71 9.89 7.27
CA CYS A 3 5.79 8.49 6.88
C CYS A 3 6.87 8.31 5.79
N SER A 4 7.70 7.28 5.94
CA SER A 4 8.84 7.04 5.04
C SER A 4 8.41 6.61 3.63
N ILE A 5 7.14 6.24 3.45
CA ILE A 5 6.57 5.81 2.15
C ILE A 5 5.68 6.90 1.56
N CYS A 6 4.53 7.21 2.16
CA CYS A 6 3.60 8.17 1.54
C CYS A 6 4.02 9.63 1.73
N ARG A 7 4.99 9.92 2.62
CA ARG A 7 5.50 11.26 2.95
C ARG A 7 4.49 12.21 3.61
N LEU A 8 3.31 11.72 3.96
CA LEU A 8 2.30 12.44 4.73
C LEU A 8 2.65 12.49 6.22
N PRO A 9 2.15 13.48 6.98
CA PRO A 9 2.43 13.61 8.41
C PRO A 9 1.83 12.47 9.23
N PHE A 10 2.38 12.25 10.43
CA PHE A 10 1.65 11.58 11.52
C PHE A 10 0.90 12.63 12.33
N VAL A 11 -0.27 12.27 12.87
CA VAL A 11 -1.05 13.16 13.75
C VAL A 11 -0.88 12.73 15.22
N PRO A 12 -0.78 13.66 16.18
CA PRO A 12 -0.47 13.30 17.56
C PRO A 12 -1.51 12.36 18.17
N ALA A 13 -1.05 11.29 18.83
CA ALA A 13 -1.88 10.39 19.60
C ALA A 13 -2.30 11.01 20.95
N PRO A 14 -3.31 10.46 21.66
CA PRO A 14 -3.73 10.97 22.97
C PRO A 14 -2.63 10.96 24.04
N ILE A 15 -1.58 10.14 23.85
CA ILE A 15 -0.41 10.07 24.73
C ILE A 15 0.63 11.17 24.44
N ALA A 16 0.44 11.97 23.40
CA ALA A 16 1.39 12.97 23.00
C ALA A 16 1.59 14.05 24.07
N ALA A 17 2.85 14.37 24.37
CA ALA A 17 3.19 15.43 25.30
C ALA A 17 3.22 16.77 24.56
N ASN A 18 2.37 17.71 24.97
CA ASN A 18 2.29 19.08 24.45
C ASN A 18 2.32 19.19 22.91
N PRO A 19 1.39 18.54 22.18
CA PRO A 19 1.32 18.71 20.74
C PRO A 19 0.91 20.14 20.38
N CYS A 20 1.67 20.78 19.49
CA CYS A 20 1.31 22.06 18.91
C CYS A 20 0.04 21.93 18.04
N ALA A 21 -0.78 22.99 17.97
CA ALA A 21 -2.05 22.99 17.25
C ALA A 21 -1.88 22.67 15.75
N GLU A 22 -0.73 23.03 15.19
CA GLU A 22 -0.38 22.87 13.78
C GLU A 22 -0.03 21.42 13.43
N HIS A 23 0.22 20.56 14.43
CA HIS A 23 0.34 19.12 14.20
C HIS A 23 -1.01 18.46 13.91
N TYR A 24 -2.12 19.15 14.17
CA TYR A 24 -3.45 18.63 13.91
C TYR A 24 -3.96 19.07 12.53
N PRO A 25 -4.62 18.17 11.79
CA PRO A 25 -5.31 18.53 10.57
C PRO A 25 -6.47 19.51 10.87
N PRO A 26 -6.82 20.40 9.93
CA PRO A 26 -8.04 21.22 10.04
C PRO A 26 -9.29 20.37 10.23
N ASP A 27 -10.28 20.93 10.92
CA ASP A 27 -11.57 20.27 11.15
C ASP A 27 -12.23 19.84 9.84
N GLY A 28 -12.80 18.64 9.85
CA GLY A 28 -13.48 18.06 8.68
C GLY A 28 -12.55 17.51 7.60
N LEU A 29 -11.22 17.68 7.70
CA LEU A 29 -10.28 17.11 6.73
C LEU A 29 -10.28 15.57 6.76
N MET A 30 -10.25 15.00 7.96
CA MET A 30 -10.20 13.55 8.17
C MET A 30 -11.43 13.07 8.93
N THR A 31 -11.92 11.90 8.58
CA THR A 31 -12.84 11.16 9.44
C THR A 31 -12.12 10.65 10.69
N ASN A 32 -12.86 10.30 11.75
CA ASN A 32 -12.30 9.66 12.96
C ASN A 32 -11.52 8.36 12.67
N VAL A 33 -11.84 7.69 11.56
CA VAL A 33 -11.15 6.47 11.14
C VAL A 33 -9.82 6.80 10.48
N GLU A 34 -9.78 7.81 9.60
CA GLU A 34 -8.55 8.29 8.98
C GLU A 34 -7.62 8.93 10.03
N PHE A 35 -8.16 9.76 10.92
CA PHE A 35 -7.39 10.35 12.02
C PHE A 35 -6.68 9.26 12.85
N ARG A 36 -7.40 8.19 13.23
CA ARG A 36 -6.81 7.03 13.93
C ARG A 36 -5.77 6.27 13.12
N TYR A 37 -5.87 6.26 11.80
CA TYR A 37 -4.86 5.69 10.94
C TYR A 37 -3.58 6.53 10.95
N PHE A 38 -3.71 7.86 10.84
CA PHE A 38 -2.56 8.77 10.83
C PHE A 38 -1.85 8.91 12.19
N MET A 39 -2.49 8.51 13.30
CA MET A 39 -1.85 8.44 14.63
C MET A 39 -0.83 7.30 14.74
N LYS A 40 -0.96 6.27 13.90
CA LYS A 40 -0.22 5.02 14.03
C LYS A 40 0.90 4.91 13.01
N ALA A 41 2.04 4.45 13.49
CA ALA A 41 3.16 4.03 12.68
C ALA A 41 3.41 2.52 12.84
N THR A 42 4.03 1.94 11.83
CA THR A 42 4.75 0.69 11.87
C THR A 42 6.23 1.05 11.71
N GLY A 43 7.00 0.82 12.76
CA GLY A 43 8.45 0.90 12.73
C GLY A 43 9.00 -0.33 12.02
N VAL A 44 9.99 -0.14 11.16
CA VAL A 44 10.69 -1.23 10.45
C VAL A 44 12.20 -1.06 10.60
N GLY A 45 12.92 -2.15 10.84
CA GLY A 45 14.39 -2.19 10.76
C GLY A 45 15.06 -2.73 12.01
N LYS A 46 16.38 -2.88 11.95
CA LYS A 46 17.16 -3.59 12.98
C LYS A 46 17.24 -2.87 14.33
N HIS A 47 16.92 -1.58 14.32
CA HIS A 47 16.88 -0.72 15.51
C HIS A 47 15.48 -0.61 16.11
N ILE A 48 14.47 -1.16 15.45
CA ILE A 48 13.13 -1.26 15.99
C ILE A 48 13.06 -2.53 16.84
N LEU A 49 12.58 -2.41 18.07
CA LEU A 49 12.45 -3.55 18.97
C LEU A 49 11.50 -4.59 18.33
N GLY A 50 12.00 -5.80 18.12
CA GLY A 50 11.26 -6.86 17.42
C GLY A 50 11.31 -6.77 15.88
N GLY A 51 12.10 -5.85 15.31
CA GLY A 51 12.33 -5.69 13.87
C GLY A 51 11.19 -5.02 13.10
N ILE A 52 9.96 -5.26 13.55
CA ILE A 52 8.74 -4.59 13.12
C ILE A 52 7.80 -4.44 14.31
N GLY A 53 7.22 -3.26 14.49
CA GLY A 53 6.34 -2.96 15.62
C GLY A 53 5.36 -1.85 15.32
N GLU A 54 4.20 -1.86 15.99
CA GLU A 54 3.28 -0.72 15.96
C GLU A 54 3.75 0.35 16.96
N HIS A 55 3.60 1.61 16.60
CA HIS A 55 3.91 2.76 17.45
C HIS A 55 2.83 3.84 17.32
N ASP A 56 2.62 4.58 18.40
CA ASP A 56 1.79 5.78 18.42
C ASP A 56 2.70 7.02 18.39
N TYR A 57 2.31 8.05 17.63
CA TYR A 57 3.07 9.29 17.54
C TYR A 57 2.87 10.15 18.80
N CYS A 58 3.95 10.44 19.53
CA CYS A 58 3.94 11.09 20.85
C CYS A 58 4.25 12.59 20.84
N SER A 59 4.25 13.24 19.66
CA SER A 59 4.79 14.60 19.48
C SER A 59 6.31 14.70 19.73
N GLY A 60 6.91 15.87 19.50
CA GLY A 60 8.27 16.20 19.95
C GLY A 60 9.38 15.25 19.47
N ASN A 61 9.31 14.80 18.21
CA ASN A 61 10.25 13.83 17.61
C ASN A 61 10.18 12.42 18.22
N MET A 62 9.06 12.01 18.83
CA MET A 62 8.95 10.73 19.56
C MET A 62 7.83 9.80 19.07
N PHE A 63 8.10 8.50 19.13
CA PHE A 63 7.11 7.43 18.96
C PHE A 63 7.13 6.47 20.16
N GLY A 64 5.97 6.08 20.67
CA GLY A 64 5.84 5.09 21.74
C GLY A 64 5.39 3.73 21.21
N SER A 65 6.01 2.63 21.66
CA SER A 65 5.63 1.26 21.26
C SER A 65 4.21 0.86 21.63
N ARG A 66 3.57 0.07 20.75
CA ARG A 66 2.24 -0.52 20.95
C ARG A 66 2.22 -2.04 20.61
N PRO A 67 1.81 -2.93 21.53
CA PRO A 67 1.63 -2.67 22.96
C PRO A 67 2.95 -2.14 23.57
N PRO A 68 2.91 -1.49 24.75
CA PRO A 68 4.10 -0.94 25.40
C PRO A 68 5.02 -2.09 25.84
N LEU A 69 5.77 -2.60 24.88
CA LEU A 69 6.88 -3.50 25.08
C LEU A 69 7.98 -2.69 25.75
N VAL A 70 8.10 -2.87 27.07
CA VAL A 70 9.15 -2.23 27.89
C VAL A 70 9.05 -0.69 27.94
N GLY A 71 7.86 -0.12 27.67
CA GLY A 71 7.70 1.34 27.63
C GLY A 71 8.63 2.04 26.63
N ALA A 72 9.08 1.33 25.59
CA ALA A 72 10.08 1.84 24.67
C ALA A 72 9.56 3.08 23.93
N LEU A 73 10.32 4.16 24.07
CA LEU A 73 10.11 5.43 23.38
C LEU A 73 11.27 5.65 22.41
N PHE A 74 10.94 5.95 21.17
CA PHE A 74 11.90 6.10 20.07
C PHE A 74 11.98 7.56 19.68
N LEU A 75 13.20 8.13 19.73
CA LEU A 75 13.50 9.40 19.07
C LEU A 75 13.56 9.14 17.57
N TRP A 76 12.65 9.74 16.81
CA TRP A 76 12.47 9.42 15.40
C TRP A 76 13.68 9.81 14.54
N GLU A 77 14.26 10.98 14.79
CA GLU A 77 15.48 11.47 14.17
C GLU A 77 16.55 11.74 15.24
N THR A 78 17.76 11.23 15.03
CA THR A 78 18.94 11.55 15.86
C THR A 78 20.07 12.12 15.00
N PRO A 79 20.86 13.08 15.51
CA PRO A 79 21.95 13.69 14.73
C PRO A 79 22.99 12.68 14.23
N GLN A 80 23.28 11.65 15.02
CA GLN A 80 24.33 10.68 14.75
C GLN A 80 23.84 9.53 13.86
N GLU A 81 22.57 9.15 13.99
CA GLU A 81 22.07 7.95 13.37
C GLU A 81 20.97 8.21 12.33
N GLY A 82 20.58 9.46 12.07
CA GLY A 82 19.55 9.79 11.09
C GLY A 82 18.14 9.40 11.52
N THR A 83 17.26 9.12 10.55
CA THR A 83 15.82 8.95 10.82
C THR A 83 15.39 7.48 10.68
N PHE A 84 14.62 6.99 11.66
CA PHE A 84 14.05 5.64 11.64
C PHE A 84 12.91 5.51 10.61
N TRP A 85 12.75 4.29 10.07
CA TRP A 85 11.66 3.98 9.15
C TRP A 85 10.34 3.85 9.91
N MET A 86 9.68 4.99 10.10
CA MET A 86 8.30 5.04 10.59
C MET A 86 7.38 5.17 9.38
N ILE A 87 6.42 4.25 9.25
CA ILE A 87 5.57 4.11 8.08
C ILE A 87 4.12 3.98 8.55
N HIS A 88 3.13 4.62 7.91
CA HIS A 88 1.72 4.35 8.28
C HIS A 88 1.39 2.88 8.09
N THR A 89 0.53 2.32 8.94
CA THR A 89 0.27 0.86 9.00
C THR A 89 -0.10 0.25 7.65
N GLY A 90 -1.00 0.89 6.90
CA GLY A 90 -1.38 0.45 5.54
C GLY A 90 -0.24 0.57 4.52
N CYS A 91 0.60 1.60 4.64
CA CYS A 91 1.79 1.74 3.79
C CYS A 91 2.82 0.64 4.07
N ALA A 92 2.98 0.25 5.33
CA ALA A 92 3.87 -0.85 5.72
C ALA A 92 3.37 -2.20 5.19
N GLY A 93 2.05 -2.45 5.25
CA GLY A 93 1.44 -3.64 4.65
C GLY A 93 1.69 -3.72 3.14
N ILE A 94 1.51 -2.61 2.41
CA ILE A 94 1.78 -2.54 0.97
C ILE A 94 3.26 -2.75 0.65
N LEU A 95 4.16 -2.10 1.40
CA LEU A 95 5.61 -2.29 1.23
C LEU A 95 5.97 -3.77 1.35
N ARG A 96 5.48 -4.43 2.38
CA ARG A 96 5.74 -5.85 2.61
C ARG A 96 5.19 -6.73 1.49
N SER A 97 3.99 -6.46 1.00
CA SER A 97 3.40 -7.21 -0.13
C SER A 97 4.24 -7.05 -1.41
N VAL A 98 4.73 -5.85 -1.72
CA VAL A 98 5.63 -5.60 -2.86
C VAL A 98 6.94 -6.41 -2.78
N PHE A 99 7.44 -6.63 -1.56
CA PHE A 99 8.61 -7.47 -1.30
C PHE A 99 8.28 -8.93 -1.02
N GLU A 100 7.01 -9.34 -1.03
CA GLU A 100 6.54 -10.70 -0.70
C GLU A 100 6.89 -11.14 0.74
N LEU A 101 6.92 -10.19 1.68
CA LEU A 101 7.31 -10.37 3.09
C LEU A 101 6.13 -10.27 4.07
N GLU A 102 5.05 -11.02 3.83
CA GLU A 102 3.78 -10.89 4.57
C GLU A 102 3.65 -11.78 5.83
N ASP A 103 4.59 -12.68 6.09
CA ASP A 103 4.66 -13.53 7.28
C ASP A 103 5.63 -12.97 8.33
N ASP A 104 5.07 -12.42 9.39
CA ASP A 104 5.80 -11.87 10.52
C ASP A 104 6.49 -12.91 11.42
N GLU A 105 6.05 -14.16 11.37
CA GLU A 105 6.62 -15.23 12.20
C GLU A 105 7.78 -15.94 11.51
N SER A 106 7.93 -15.74 10.20
CA SER A 106 9.03 -16.28 9.43
C SER A 106 10.33 -15.52 9.74
N VAL A 107 11.27 -16.22 10.37
CA VAL A 107 12.64 -15.72 10.58
C VAL A 107 13.30 -15.34 9.26
N LYS A 108 13.02 -16.07 8.17
CA LYS A 108 13.57 -15.79 6.85
C LYS A 108 13.07 -14.44 6.33
N GLN A 109 11.75 -14.21 6.38
CA GLN A 109 11.16 -12.96 5.91
C GLN A 109 11.54 -11.77 6.80
N MET A 110 11.62 -11.99 8.12
CA MET A 110 12.14 -10.98 9.05
C MET A 110 13.58 -10.60 8.71
N ALA A 111 14.46 -11.58 8.47
CA ALA A 111 15.84 -11.30 8.08
C ALA A 111 15.94 -10.56 6.74
N GLU A 112 15.04 -10.86 5.78
CA GLU A 112 14.92 -10.11 4.52
C GLU A 112 14.43 -8.67 4.75
N LEU A 113 13.48 -8.44 5.66
CA LEU A 113 13.02 -7.11 6.02
C LEU A 113 14.14 -6.27 6.66
N LEU A 114 14.91 -6.85 7.59
CA LEU A 114 16.09 -6.20 8.18
C LEU A 114 17.17 -5.91 7.13
N GLN A 115 17.35 -6.82 6.18
CA GLN A 115 18.29 -6.65 5.07
C GLN A 115 17.90 -5.47 4.17
N ILE A 116 16.60 -5.24 3.93
CA ILE A 116 16.12 -4.10 3.13
C ILE A 116 16.57 -2.78 3.75
N GLU A 117 16.36 -2.61 5.07
CA GLU A 117 16.80 -1.41 5.80
C GLU A 117 18.33 -1.28 5.79
N GLU A 118 19.08 -2.37 5.98
CA GLU A 118 20.55 -2.37 5.91
C GLU A 118 21.08 -1.98 4.51
N VAL A 119 20.40 -2.39 3.45
CA VAL A 119 20.81 -2.12 2.06
C VAL A 119 20.49 -0.69 1.66
N ILE A 120 19.24 -0.28 1.87
CA ILE A 120 18.77 1.05 1.51
C ILE A 120 19.41 2.09 2.43
N GLY A 121 19.62 1.74 3.69
CA GLY A 121 20.07 2.63 4.74
C GLY A 121 18.90 3.32 5.46
N ARG A 122 19.26 4.09 6.48
CA ARG A 122 18.29 4.89 7.23
C ARG A 122 17.73 6.04 6.37
N CYS A 123 16.59 6.54 6.80
CA CYS A 123 15.98 7.70 6.15
C CYS A 123 16.90 8.92 6.28
N MET A 124 16.83 9.79 5.28
CA MET A 124 17.53 11.07 5.28
C MET A 124 17.10 11.90 6.48
N ALA A 125 18.07 12.57 7.09
CA ALA A 125 17.89 13.54 8.15
C ALA A 125 17.72 14.96 7.57
N GLY A 126 17.34 15.91 8.42
CA GLY A 126 17.36 17.34 8.09
C GLY A 126 16.09 17.88 7.45
N ARG A 127 16.09 19.19 7.20
CA ARG A 127 14.87 20.01 7.13
C ARG A 127 13.86 19.60 6.05
N LYS A 128 14.30 19.41 4.80
CA LYS A 128 13.40 19.14 3.65
C LYS A 128 13.21 17.66 3.34
N ASP A 129 14.17 16.84 3.75
CA ASP A 129 14.25 15.44 3.36
C ASP A 129 14.07 14.45 4.52
N HIS A 130 13.79 14.94 5.75
CA HIS A 130 13.53 14.10 6.94
C HIS A 130 12.55 12.96 6.65
N GLY A 131 12.97 11.72 6.88
CA GLY A 131 12.13 10.53 6.65
C GLY A 131 12.11 10.03 5.20
N ARG A 132 12.80 10.66 4.25
CA ARG A 132 12.90 10.14 2.88
C ARG A 132 13.88 9.00 2.80
N LEU A 133 13.54 7.97 2.03
CA LEU A 133 14.45 6.87 1.74
C LEU A 133 15.45 7.28 0.67
N GLN A 134 16.72 6.93 0.89
CA GLN A 134 17.81 7.32 0.00
C GLN A 134 17.65 6.67 -1.39
N GLY A 135 17.64 7.50 -2.44
CA GLY A 135 17.54 7.06 -3.83
C GLY A 135 16.12 6.79 -4.33
N VAL A 136 15.11 6.90 -3.47
CA VAL A 136 13.70 6.77 -3.85
C VAL A 136 13.21 8.08 -4.48
N ARG A 137 12.55 7.96 -5.63
CA ARG A 137 12.16 9.09 -6.48
C ARG A 137 10.68 9.40 -6.31
N TYR A 138 10.30 9.84 -5.10
CA TYR A 138 8.90 10.10 -4.73
C TYR A 138 8.15 10.97 -5.76
N GLU A 139 8.83 11.97 -6.31
CA GLU A 139 8.28 12.94 -7.26
C GLU A 139 8.15 12.41 -8.70
N GLN A 140 8.79 11.28 -9.02
CA GLN A 140 8.87 10.74 -10.38
C GLN A 140 8.07 9.45 -10.55
N VAL A 141 7.38 8.98 -9.50
CA VAL A 141 6.64 7.73 -9.52
C VAL A 141 5.18 7.92 -9.17
N GLY A 142 4.32 7.04 -9.69
CA GLY A 142 2.88 7.07 -9.45
C GLY A 142 2.23 8.33 -10.02
N GLU A 143 1.73 9.19 -9.11
CA GLU A 143 0.97 10.40 -9.45
C GLU A 143 1.85 11.64 -9.65
N LEU A 144 3.19 11.49 -9.58
CA LEU A 144 4.17 12.57 -9.83
C LEU A 144 4.00 13.78 -8.88
N ILE A 145 3.89 13.51 -7.57
CA ILE A 145 3.59 14.51 -6.55
C ILE A 145 4.85 14.84 -5.74
N ASP A 146 5.20 16.12 -5.69
CA ASP A 146 6.21 16.64 -4.75
C ASP A 146 5.55 17.15 -3.48
N LEU A 147 5.81 16.46 -2.38
CA LEU A 147 5.29 16.82 -1.06
C LEU A 147 6.21 17.77 -0.27
N ARG A 148 7.44 18.03 -0.73
CA ARG A 148 8.38 18.92 -0.02
C ARG A 148 7.85 20.35 0.19
N PRO A 149 7.13 20.98 -0.77
CA PRO A 149 6.62 22.34 -0.60
C PRO A 149 5.59 22.51 0.54
N TYR A 150 4.99 21.42 1.03
CA TYR A 150 4.02 21.45 2.12
C TYR A 150 4.67 21.25 3.49
N TRP A 151 5.98 21.02 3.56
CA TRP A 151 6.71 20.98 4.82
C TRP A 151 7.38 22.35 5.05
N THR A 152 6.87 23.13 6.01
CA THR A 152 7.29 24.51 6.30
C THR A 152 7.79 24.65 7.74
N ARG A 153 8.63 25.64 8.02
CA ARG A 153 9.05 25.95 9.40
C ARG A 153 7.91 26.67 10.12
N GLY A 154 7.74 26.44 11.42
CA GLY A 154 6.84 27.26 12.25
C GLY A 154 7.08 28.76 12.08
N GLY A 155 8.34 29.17 11.98
CA GLY A 155 8.77 30.55 11.71
C GLY A 155 8.25 31.17 10.40
N ASP A 156 8.08 30.37 9.34
CA ASP A 156 7.56 30.87 8.05
C ASP A 156 6.04 31.13 8.08
N ILE A 157 5.37 30.68 9.15
CA ILE A 157 3.96 30.91 9.46
C ILE A 157 3.83 31.93 10.62
N GLY A 158 4.91 32.67 10.92
CA GLY A 158 4.95 33.71 11.96
C GLY A 158 4.95 33.17 13.40
N LYS A 159 5.58 32.01 13.66
CA LYS A 159 5.60 31.37 14.99
C LYS A 159 7.02 31.08 15.48
N ASP A 160 7.26 31.26 16.79
CA ASP A 160 8.57 31.18 17.45
C ASP A 160 9.13 29.75 17.64
N HIS A 161 8.74 28.79 16.80
CA HIS A 161 9.20 27.40 16.92
C HIS A 161 9.95 26.94 15.66
N ASP A 162 11.09 26.30 15.89
CA ASP A 162 11.95 25.68 14.88
C ASP A 162 11.43 24.36 14.32
N GLU A 163 10.22 23.97 14.72
CA GLU A 163 9.58 22.75 14.31
C GLU A 163 9.11 22.81 12.85
N VAL A 164 9.27 21.68 12.15
CA VAL A 164 8.82 21.51 10.77
C VAL A 164 7.40 20.94 10.78
N VAL A 165 6.48 21.72 10.24
CA VAL A 165 5.04 21.48 10.25
C VAL A 165 4.56 21.16 8.83
N PHE A 166 3.51 20.34 8.72
CA PHE A 166 2.85 20.09 7.44
C PHE A 166 1.72 21.11 7.20
N ASP A 167 1.79 21.84 6.10
CA ASP A 167 0.74 22.78 5.68
C ASP A 167 -0.43 22.03 5.04
N PHE A 168 -1.33 21.55 5.90
CA PHE A 168 -2.54 20.86 5.49
C PHE A 168 -3.43 21.70 4.58
N ARG A 169 -3.53 23.02 4.82
CA ARG A 169 -4.45 23.89 4.05
C ARG A 169 -3.95 24.05 2.63
N ARG A 170 -2.68 24.41 2.45
CA ARG A 170 -2.08 24.52 1.12
C ARG A 170 -2.14 23.21 0.34
N HIS A 171 -1.94 22.08 1.01
CA HIS A 171 -2.09 20.76 0.41
C HIS A 171 -3.53 20.47 -0.05
N MET A 172 -4.52 20.95 0.68
CA MET A 172 -5.94 20.83 0.31
C MET A 172 -6.33 21.75 -0.84
N ASP A 173 -5.85 22.98 -0.85
CA ASP A 173 -6.19 24.00 -1.83
C ASP A 173 -5.78 23.60 -3.26
N VAL A 174 -4.75 22.77 -3.40
CA VAL A 174 -4.30 22.20 -4.69
C VAL A 174 -5.01 20.90 -5.07
N GLY A 175 -6.00 20.45 -4.30
CA GLY A 175 -6.81 19.26 -4.60
C GLY A 175 -6.16 17.92 -4.23
N LEU A 176 -5.11 17.91 -3.40
CA LEU A 176 -4.42 16.68 -2.97
C LEU A 176 -5.05 16.00 -1.75
N GLY A 177 -6.20 16.48 -1.27
CA GLY A 177 -6.86 15.94 -0.07
C GLY A 177 -7.20 14.45 -0.08
N TRP A 178 -7.32 13.84 -1.26
CA TRP A 178 -7.53 12.40 -1.39
C TRP A 178 -6.40 11.57 -0.79
N MET A 179 -5.18 12.12 -0.68
CA MET A 179 -4.03 11.42 -0.11
C MET A 179 -4.22 11.08 1.38
N PHE A 180 -5.09 11.81 2.09
CA PHE A 180 -5.47 11.52 3.47
C PHE A 180 -6.51 10.41 3.61
N SER A 181 -6.95 9.80 2.49
CA SER A 181 -7.76 8.59 2.55
C SER A 181 -6.89 7.36 2.81
N ARG A 182 -7.43 6.43 3.59
CA ARG A 182 -6.79 5.15 3.91
C ARG A 182 -6.56 4.28 2.65
N PRO A 183 -5.36 3.72 2.44
CA PRO A 183 -5.04 2.90 1.27
C PRO A 183 -5.50 1.42 1.41
N ASP A 184 -6.12 1.06 2.53
CA ASP A 184 -6.58 -0.30 2.86
C ASP A 184 -8.12 -0.42 2.86
N ILE A 185 -8.79 0.48 2.12
CA ILE A 185 -10.25 0.45 1.90
C ILE A 185 -10.52 0.11 0.43
N PHE A 186 -11.25 -0.98 0.21
CA PHE A 186 -11.51 -1.53 -1.12
C PHE A 186 -12.94 -1.25 -1.59
N PRO A 187 -13.16 -1.09 -2.92
CA PRO A 187 -14.50 -1.03 -3.47
C PRO A 187 -15.28 -2.32 -3.21
N ARG A 188 -16.61 -2.20 -3.20
CA ARG A 188 -17.48 -3.35 -3.04
C ARG A 188 -17.40 -4.26 -4.27
N PHE A 189 -16.97 -5.50 -4.06
CA PHE A 189 -16.92 -6.52 -5.09
C PHE A 189 -18.27 -7.21 -5.24
N SER A 190 -18.76 -7.30 -6.48
CA SER A 190 -20.03 -7.97 -6.80
C SER A 190 -19.73 -9.36 -7.36
N ARG A 191 -20.19 -10.39 -6.65
CA ARG A 191 -19.97 -11.80 -7.04
C ARG A 191 -20.78 -12.25 -8.26
N VAL A 192 -21.78 -11.47 -8.64
CA VAL A 192 -22.64 -11.71 -9.80
C VAL A 192 -22.88 -10.38 -10.51
N VAL A 193 -22.83 -10.41 -11.84
CA VAL A 193 -23.19 -9.27 -12.68
C VAL A 193 -24.67 -8.93 -12.48
N ASN A 194 -24.96 -7.67 -12.16
CA ASN A 194 -26.34 -7.23 -11.99
C ASN A 194 -27.05 -7.17 -13.35
N HIS A 195 -27.84 -8.21 -13.67
CA HIS A 195 -28.48 -8.35 -14.97
C HIS A 195 -29.44 -7.20 -15.31
N SER A 196 -30.30 -6.82 -14.36
CA SER A 196 -31.31 -5.77 -14.60
C SER A 196 -30.69 -4.38 -14.81
N LYS A 197 -29.59 -4.07 -14.12
CA LYS A 197 -28.95 -2.74 -14.21
C LYS A 197 -27.85 -2.65 -15.27
N ARG A 198 -27.21 -3.75 -15.64
CA ARG A 198 -26.01 -3.73 -16.51
C ARG A 198 -26.17 -4.47 -17.83
N VAL A 199 -27.05 -5.48 -17.90
CA VAL A 199 -27.24 -6.29 -19.11
C VAL A 199 -28.47 -5.82 -19.89
N VAL A 200 -29.64 -5.74 -19.23
CA VAL A 200 -30.90 -5.33 -19.88
C VAL A 200 -30.79 -4.00 -20.64
N PRO A 201 -30.15 -2.93 -20.11
CA PRO A 201 -30.04 -1.66 -20.84
C PRO A 201 -29.21 -1.73 -22.14
N LEU A 202 -28.43 -2.81 -22.33
CA LEU A 202 -27.59 -3.03 -23.51
C LEU A 202 -28.32 -3.83 -24.60
N LEU A 203 -29.46 -4.44 -24.29
CA LEU A 203 -30.31 -5.12 -25.25
C LEU A 203 -31.16 -4.10 -26.03
N LEU A 204 -31.59 -4.50 -27.23
CA LEU A 204 -32.62 -3.75 -27.96
C LEU A 204 -33.99 -4.14 -27.43
N GLU A 205 -34.95 -3.22 -27.52
CA GLU A 205 -36.32 -3.47 -27.07
C GLU A 205 -36.91 -4.72 -27.73
N GLY A 206 -37.51 -5.59 -26.92
CA GLY A 206 -38.07 -6.87 -27.36
C GLY A 206 -37.05 -7.95 -27.71
N LYS A 207 -35.75 -7.74 -27.50
CA LYS A 207 -34.71 -8.75 -27.74
C LYS A 207 -34.14 -9.31 -26.45
N ASN A 208 -33.93 -10.63 -26.44
CA ASN A 208 -33.30 -11.36 -25.33
C ASN A 208 -31.78 -11.50 -25.50
N GLU A 209 -31.25 -11.18 -26.68
CA GLU A 209 -29.83 -11.33 -27.04
C GLU A 209 -29.26 -10.07 -27.69
N PRO A 210 -27.95 -9.81 -27.54
CA PRO A 210 -27.30 -8.68 -28.18
C PRO A 210 -27.26 -8.89 -29.70
N VAL A 211 -27.48 -7.82 -30.46
CA VAL A 211 -27.49 -7.90 -31.93
C VAL A 211 -26.12 -7.49 -32.46
N PRO A 212 -25.42 -8.36 -33.22
CA PRO A 212 -24.20 -8.01 -33.91
C PRO A 212 -24.40 -6.80 -34.83
N GLY A 213 -23.37 -5.98 -34.97
CA GLY A 213 -23.34 -4.94 -35.99
C GLY A 213 -23.05 -5.50 -37.38
N LYS A 214 -22.92 -4.61 -38.35
CA LYS A 214 -22.57 -4.94 -39.75
C LYS A 214 -21.09 -4.71 -40.07
N ASP A 215 -20.32 -4.19 -39.11
CA ASP A 215 -18.89 -3.96 -39.28
C ASP A 215 -18.11 -5.27 -39.16
N VAL A 216 -16.90 -5.28 -39.74
CA VAL A 216 -16.03 -6.47 -39.81
C VAL A 216 -15.78 -7.10 -38.46
N LEU A 217 -15.66 -6.30 -37.39
CA LEU A 217 -15.32 -6.79 -36.07
C LEU A 217 -16.54 -7.41 -35.38
N THR A 218 -17.67 -6.70 -35.34
CA THR A 218 -18.86 -7.21 -34.65
C THR A 218 -19.58 -8.31 -35.42
N SER A 219 -19.31 -8.47 -36.72
CA SER A 219 -19.78 -9.61 -37.51
C SER A 219 -18.95 -10.88 -37.32
N GLN A 220 -17.80 -10.83 -36.63
CA GLN A 220 -17.01 -12.03 -36.37
C GLN A 220 -17.68 -12.94 -35.34
N PRO A 221 -17.45 -14.26 -35.43
CA PRO A 221 -17.72 -15.19 -34.34
C PRO A 221 -17.07 -14.76 -33.01
N LEU A 222 -17.76 -14.98 -31.90
CA LEU A 222 -17.35 -14.48 -30.58
C LEU A 222 -16.05 -15.11 -30.06
N ASP A 223 -15.75 -16.34 -30.47
CA ASP A 223 -14.49 -17.04 -30.27
C ASP A 223 -13.31 -16.30 -30.93
N ILE A 224 -13.48 -15.78 -32.15
CA ILE A 224 -12.46 -14.94 -32.80
C ILE A 224 -12.23 -13.67 -32.00
N ILE A 225 -13.31 -13.00 -31.57
CA ILE A 225 -13.21 -11.79 -30.74
C ILE A 225 -12.47 -12.10 -29.44
N ARG A 226 -12.77 -13.23 -28.76
CA ARG A 226 -12.08 -13.66 -27.54
C ARG A 226 -10.58 -13.85 -27.73
N VAL A 227 -10.16 -14.42 -28.87
CA VAL A 227 -8.74 -14.56 -29.20
C VAL A 227 -8.09 -13.19 -29.37
N LEU A 228 -8.77 -12.24 -30.02
CA LEU A 228 -8.27 -10.86 -30.18
C LEU A 228 -8.08 -10.15 -28.84
N LEU A 229 -8.97 -10.39 -27.86
CA LEU A 229 -8.86 -9.76 -26.54
C LEU A 229 -7.51 -10.05 -25.87
N LEU A 230 -6.93 -11.23 -26.07
CA LEU A 230 -5.65 -11.63 -25.46
C LEU A 230 -4.47 -10.72 -25.84
N TYR A 231 -4.59 -9.98 -26.95
CA TYR A 231 -3.57 -9.06 -27.44
C TYR A 231 -3.79 -7.61 -27.01
N LEU A 232 -4.90 -7.31 -26.32
CA LEU A 232 -5.23 -5.96 -25.90
C LEU A 232 -4.63 -5.65 -24.54
N ASP A 233 -4.07 -4.45 -24.41
CA ASP A 233 -3.79 -3.86 -23.12
C ASP A 233 -5.08 -3.32 -22.47
N VAL A 234 -4.99 -2.88 -21.22
CA VAL A 234 -6.19 -2.42 -20.48
C VAL A 234 -6.87 -1.24 -21.16
N PRO A 235 -6.17 -0.16 -21.59
CA PRO A 235 -6.81 0.93 -22.31
C PRO A 235 -7.51 0.50 -23.61
N SER A 236 -6.87 -0.36 -24.40
CA SER A 236 -7.45 -0.85 -25.66
C SER A 236 -8.66 -1.75 -25.41
N TYR A 237 -8.59 -2.63 -24.40
CA TYR A 237 -9.72 -3.47 -23.99
C TYR A 237 -10.92 -2.62 -23.55
N LEU A 238 -10.70 -1.63 -22.68
CA LEU A 238 -11.76 -0.74 -22.21
C LEU A 238 -12.34 0.11 -23.35
N SER A 239 -11.50 0.57 -24.27
CA SER A 239 -11.93 1.32 -25.45
C SER A 239 -12.80 0.45 -26.37
N LEU A 240 -12.32 -0.75 -26.71
CA LEU A 240 -13.02 -1.71 -27.56
C LEU A 240 -14.39 -2.07 -26.99
N THR A 241 -14.44 -2.46 -25.73
CA THR A 241 -15.66 -2.86 -25.04
C THR A 241 -16.64 -1.71 -24.82
N SER A 242 -16.18 -0.47 -24.95
CA SER A 242 -17.02 0.72 -24.83
C SER A 242 -17.57 1.23 -26.15
N THR A 243 -17.12 0.72 -27.31
CA THR A 243 -17.48 1.24 -28.65
C THR A 243 -18.96 1.11 -28.98
N CYS A 244 -19.59 -0.04 -28.72
CA CYS A 244 -20.98 -0.31 -29.11
C CYS A 244 -21.71 -1.17 -28.08
N LYS A 245 -23.05 -1.20 -28.15
CA LYS A 245 -23.88 -1.99 -27.22
C LYS A 245 -23.57 -3.49 -27.27
N TYR A 246 -23.27 -4.04 -28.46
CA TYR A 246 -22.93 -5.44 -28.64
C TYR A 246 -21.66 -5.85 -27.87
N LEU A 247 -20.55 -5.13 -28.11
CA LEU A 247 -19.28 -5.40 -27.41
C LEU A 247 -19.39 -5.10 -25.92
N ARG A 248 -20.13 -4.05 -25.53
CA ARG A 248 -20.37 -3.74 -24.13
C ARG A 248 -21.19 -4.83 -23.42
N HIS A 249 -22.17 -5.40 -24.10
CA HIS A 249 -22.96 -6.52 -23.58
C HIS A 249 -22.06 -7.71 -23.29
N HIS A 250 -21.21 -8.11 -24.25
CA HIS A 250 -20.26 -9.19 -24.03
C HIS A 250 -19.20 -8.84 -23.00
N ALA A 251 -18.80 -7.58 -22.88
CA ALA A 251 -17.88 -7.12 -21.83
C ALA A 251 -18.43 -7.36 -20.41
N VAL A 252 -19.72 -7.08 -20.19
CA VAL A 252 -20.36 -7.29 -18.89
C VAL A 252 -20.79 -8.73 -18.65
N THR A 253 -20.84 -9.58 -19.68
CA THR A 253 -21.25 -11.00 -19.57
C THR A 253 -20.09 -11.93 -19.90
N THR A 254 -19.83 -12.15 -21.18
CA THR A 254 -18.96 -13.20 -21.71
C THR A 254 -17.46 -12.95 -21.52
N PHE A 255 -17.03 -11.69 -21.42
CA PHE A 255 -15.61 -11.31 -21.34
C PHE A 255 -15.13 -11.04 -19.90
N GLN A 256 -15.97 -11.30 -18.89
CA GLN A 256 -15.57 -11.17 -17.48
C GLN A 256 -14.30 -11.96 -17.11
N PRO A 257 -14.03 -13.17 -17.66
CA PRO A 257 -12.73 -13.85 -17.47
C PRO A 257 -11.54 -13.04 -17.96
N HIS A 258 -11.69 -12.33 -19.08
CA HIS A 258 -10.62 -11.51 -19.62
C HIS A 258 -10.43 -10.24 -18.79
N ALA A 259 -11.51 -9.60 -18.34
CA ALA A 259 -11.43 -8.51 -17.37
C ALA A 259 -10.72 -8.94 -16.08
N ARG A 260 -11.02 -10.13 -15.55
CA ARG A 260 -10.29 -10.74 -14.41
C ARG A 260 -8.80 -10.89 -14.71
N PHE A 261 -8.47 -11.48 -15.86
CA PHE A 261 -7.08 -11.67 -16.27
C PHE A 261 -6.31 -10.35 -16.31
N LEU A 262 -6.87 -9.33 -16.96
CA LEU A 262 -6.28 -8.00 -17.03
C LEU A 262 -6.12 -7.37 -15.64
N LEU A 263 -7.15 -7.51 -14.79
CA LEU A 263 -7.12 -6.99 -13.43
C LEU A 263 -5.95 -7.57 -12.62
N LEU A 264 -5.82 -8.90 -12.62
CA LEU A 264 -4.80 -9.65 -11.89
C LEU A 264 -3.39 -9.36 -12.41
N LYS A 265 -3.24 -9.29 -13.73
CA LYS A 265 -1.94 -9.09 -14.37
C LYS A 265 -1.42 -7.67 -14.19
N HIS A 266 -2.30 -6.67 -14.28
CA HIS A 266 -1.87 -5.26 -14.40
C HIS A 266 -2.14 -4.42 -13.14
N PHE A 267 -2.98 -4.88 -12.22
CA PHE A 267 -3.36 -4.11 -11.04
C PHE A 267 -3.17 -4.91 -9.74
N PRO A 268 -1.94 -5.35 -9.40
CA PRO A 268 -1.69 -6.07 -8.16
C PRO A 268 -2.07 -5.23 -6.93
N TRP A 269 -1.97 -3.90 -7.03
CA TRP A 269 -2.40 -2.97 -5.99
C TRP A 269 -3.92 -2.94 -5.78
N ALA A 270 -4.74 -3.49 -6.68
CA ALA A 270 -6.20 -3.46 -6.52
C ALA A 270 -6.70 -4.39 -5.42
N PHE A 271 -5.87 -5.36 -4.99
CA PHE A 271 -6.29 -6.44 -4.11
C PHE A 271 -5.81 -6.20 -2.66
N PRO A 272 -6.54 -6.71 -1.66
CA PRO A 272 -6.07 -6.74 -0.28
C PRO A 272 -4.76 -7.53 -0.16
N THR A 273 -3.85 -7.03 0.67
CA THR A 273 -2.70 -7.83 1.15
C THR A 273 -3.19 -8.98 2.01
N VAL A 274 -2.34 -9.97 2.27
CA VAL A 274 -2.66 -11.10 3.17
C VAL A 274 -3.06 -10.60 4.55
N PHE A 275 -2.35 -9.58 5.05
CA PHE A 275 -2.64 -8.97 6.35
C PHE A 275 -3.99 -8.22 6.35
N GLU A 276 -4.26 -7.41 5.33
CA GLU A 276 -5.54 -6.71 5.18
C GLU A 276 -6.70 -7.70 5.09
N TYR A 277 -6.52 -8.77 4.30
CA TYR A 277 -7.52 -9.82 4.13
C TYR A 277 -7.78 -10.58 5.43
N ALA A 278 -6.74 -10.88 6.22
CA ALA A 278 -6.89 -11.51 7.54
C ALA A 278 -7.72 -10.64 8.51
N ILE A 279 -7.61 -9.30 8.42
CA ILE A 279 -8.45 -8.38 9.21
C ILE A 279 -9.89 -8.37 8.68
N ILE A 280 -10.07 -8.29 7.36
CA ILE A 280 -11.37 -8.31 6.69
C ILE A 280 -12.13 -9.61 7.02
N ASN A 281 -11.45 -10.75 7.03
CA ASN A 281 -12.01 -12.06 7.32
C ASN A 281 -12.64 -12.20 8.71
N LYS A 282 -12.27 -11.34 9.67
CA LYS A 282 -12.90 -11.32 11.01
C LYS A 282 -14.34 -10.81 10.98
N LYS A 283 -14.77 -10.14 9.89
CA LYS A 283 -16.12 -9.61 9.73
C LYS A 283 -16.75 -10.17 8.45
N LYS A 284 -17.64 -11.16 8.61
CA LYS A 284 -18.28 -11.89 7.50
C LYS A 284 -18.89 -10.97 6.43
N GLU A 285 -19.62 -9.95 6.84
CA GLU A 285 -20.27 -8.99 5.92
C GLU A 285 -19.27 -8.22 5.04
N VAL A 286 -18.12 -7.83 5.61
CA VAL A 286 -17.06 -7.12 4.88
C VAL A 286 -16.35 -8.09 3.94
N ARG A 287 -16.07 -9.31 4.41
CA ARG A 287 -15.45 -10.36 3.59
C ARG A 287 -16.26 -10.66 2.34
N ASP A 288 -17.58 -10.77 2.46
CA ASP A 288 -18.43 -11.10 1.32
C ASP A 288 -18.57 -9.94 0.32
N ALA A 289 -18.19 -8.73 0.72
CA ALA A 289 -18.22 -7.51 -0.07
C ALA A 289 -16.86 -7.09 -0.66
N VAL A 290 -15.76 -7.80 -0.38
CA VAL A 290 -14.41 -7.45 -0.86
C VAL A 290 -13.84 -8.60 -1.70
N VAL A 291 -13.01 -8.26 -2.69
CA VAL A 291 -12.29 -9.25 -3.50
C VAL A 291 -11.27 -9.98 -2.62
N SER A 292 -11.20 -11.30 -2.75
CA SER A 292 -10.24 -12.12 -2.00
C SER A 292 -8.82 -11.91 -2.52
N SER A 293 -7.84 -11.96 -1.61
CA SER A 293 -6.43 -12.12 -1.98
C SER A 293 -6.13 -13.52 -2.51
N ASP A 294 -6.92 -14.51 -2.07
CA ASP A 294 -6.91 -15.87 -2.61
C ASP A 294 -7.75 -15.92 -3.89
N LEU A 295 -7.05 -16.02 -5.02
CA LEU A 295 -7.59 -15.98 -6.37
C LEU A 295 -8.37 -17.23 -6.76
N ASP A 296 -8.14 -18.34 -6.06
CA ASP A 296 -8.85 -19.60 -6.27
C ASP A 296 -10.23 -19.56 -5.60
N VAL A 297 -10.35 -18.87 -4.46
CA VAL A 297 -11.63 -18.62 -3.77
C VAL A 297 -12.51 -17.61 -4.53
N CYS A 298 -11.92 -16.65 -5.25
CA CYS A 298 -12.63 -15.75 -6.18
C CYS A 298 -12.76 -16.32 -7.61
N GLY A 299 -12.54 -17.62 -7.82
CA GLY A 299 -12.52 -18.28 -9.12
C GLY A 299 -13.82 -18.29 -9.94
N ALA A 300 -14.91 -17.65 -9.47
CA ALA A 300 -16.14 -17.59 -10.24
C ALA A 300 -15.99 -16.63 -11.43
N VAL A 301 -16.01 -17.20 -12.63
CA VAL A 301 -16.11 -16.50 -13.93
C VAL A 301 -17.25 -15.48 -13.97
N GLU A 302 -18.27 -15.67 -13.14
CA GLU A 302 -19.51 -14.89 -13.09
C GLU A 302 -19.43 -13.58 -12.28
N CYS A 303 -18.31 -13.34 -11.59
CA CYS A 303 -18.14 -12.09 -10.85
C CYS A 303 -18.04 -10.87 -11.76
N ASP A 304 -18.40 -9.70 -11.22
CA ASP A 304 -18.41 -8.46 -11.98
C ASP A 304 -17.03 -7.77 -11.98
N TRP A 305 -16.06 -8.43 -12.62
CA TRP A 305 -14.68 -7.99 -12.73
C TRP A 305 -14.54 -6.67 -13.48
N LEU A 306 -15.32 -6.46 -14.54
CA LEU A 306 -15.30 -5.20 -15.28
C LEU A 306 -15.78 -4.02 -14.43
N LEU A 307 -16.84 -4.21 -13.63
CA LEU A 307 -17.29 -3.16 -12.70
C LEU A 307 -16.21 -2.84 -11.67
N TYR A 308 -15.60 -3.88 -11.10
CA TYR A 308 -14.56 -3.71 -10.10
C TYR A 308 -13.33 -2.98 -10.67
N MET A 309 -12.91 -3.34 -11.89
CA MET A 309 -11.84 -2.64 -12.63
C MET A 309 -12.14 -1.15 -12.82
N CYS A 310 -13.39 -0.76 -13.08
CA CYS A 310 -13.76 0.65 -13.12
C CYS A 310 -13.70 1.30 -11.72
N GLN A 311 -14.23 0.64 -10.71
CA GLN A 311 -14.35 1.19 -9.36
C GLN A 311 -13.00 1.46 -8.68
N ILE A 312 -11.99 0.62 -8.93
CA ILE A 312 -10.64 0.80 -8.35
C ILE A 312 -9.95 2.09 -8.82
N HIS A 313 -10.46 2.75 -9.87
CA HIS A 313 -9.94 4.03 -10.36
C HIS A 313 -10.73 5.25 -9.86
N TRP A 314 -11.88 5.05 -9.21
CA TRP A 314 -12.79 6.16 -8.85
C TRP A 314 -12.70 6.58 -7.39
N THR A 315 -12.30 5.68 -6.49
CA THR A 315 -12.30 5.99 -5.05
C THR A 315 -10.99 6.64 -4.62
N LYS A 316 -11.07 7.58 -3.67
CA LYS A 316 -9.90 8.26 -3.09
C LYS A 316 -8.93 7.26 -2.46
N SER A 317 -9.44 6.29 -1.70
CA SER A 317 -8.65 5.22 -1.08
C SER A 317 -7.82 4.41 -2.07
N MET A 318 -8.42 4.02 -3.21
CA MET A 318 -7.69 3.24 -4.21
C MET A 318 -6.68 4.11 -4.98
N ARG A 319 -6.96 5.40 -5.16
CA ARG A 319 -5.97 6.36 -5.66
C ARG A 319 -4.77 6.48 -4.72
N THR A 320 -5.00 6.61 -3.40
CA THR A 320 -3.94 6.57 -2.38
C THR A 320 -3.16 5.27 -2.41
N ARG A 321 -3.85 4.14 -2.52
CA ARG A 321 -3.21 2.82 -2.61
C ARG A 321 -2.30 2.73 -3.83
N ARG A 322 -2.76 3.15 -5.01
CA ARG A 322 -1.95 3.17 -6.24
C ARG A 322 -0.70 4.05 -6.10
N TYR A 323 -0.83 5.23 -5.49
CA TYR A 323 0.30 6.11 -5.20
C TYR A 323 1.31 5.42 -4.28
N VAL A 324 0.86 4.90 -3.13
CA VAL A 324 1.71 4.21 -2.15
C VAL A 324 2.39 2.99 -2.76
N TRP A 325 1.66 2.20 -3.54
CA TRP A 325 2.20 1.04 -4.25
C TRP A 325 3.33 1.43 -5.21
N SER A 326 3.14 2.51 -5.97
CA SER A 326 4.16 3.02 -6.92
C SER A 326 5.44 3.44 -6.20
N VAL A 327 5.31 4.08 -5.02
CA VAL A 327 6.46 4.41 -4.18
C VAL A 327 7.15 3.14 -3.66
N CYS A 328 6.40 2.16 -3.16
CA CYS A 328 6.96 0.88 -2.69
C CYS A 328 7.69 0.12 -3.81
N MET A 329 7.18 0.15 -5.04
CA MET A 329 7.87 -0.42 -6.21
C MET A 329 9.20 0.29 -6.49
N ASP A 330 9.28 1.62 -6.32
CA ASP A 330 10.54 2.35 -6.45
C ASP A 330 11.51 2.06 -5.30
N VAL A 331 11.00 1.82 -4.08
CA VAL A 331 11.80 1.30 -2.96
C VAL A 331 12.43 -0.05 -3.33
N LYS A 332 11.64 -0.98 -3.89
CA LYS A 332 12.12 -2.28 -4.38
C LYS A 332 13.20 -2.12 -5.46
N ARG A 333 12.99 -1.24 -6.44
CA ARG A 333 14.00 -0.89 -7.45
C ARG A 333 15.31 -0.43 -6.81
N VAL A 334 15.26 0.51 -5.86
CA VAL A 334 16.47 1.01 -5.18
C VAL A 334 17.20 -0.12 -4.46
N TYR A 335 16.45 -0.97 -3.75
CA TYR A 335 17.01 -2.13 -3.07
C TYR A 335 17.72 -3.07 -4.06
N GLU A 336 17.06 -3.45 -5.15
CA GLU A 336 17.60 -4.35 -6.18
C GLU A 336 18.84 -3.76 -6.87
N GLU A 337 18.84 -2.46 -7.18
CA GLU A 337 19.98 -1.76 -7.76
C GLU A 337 21.19 -1.74 -6.81
N LYS A 338 20.96 -1.47 -5.51
CA LYS A 338 22.02 -1.48 -4.50
C LYS A 338 22.54 -2.90 -4.26
N MET A 339 21.66 -3.90 -4.24
CA MET A 339 22.05 -5.31 -4.11
C MET A 339 22.92 -5.77 -5.28
N ARG A 340 22.55 -5.40 -6.52
CA ARG A 340 23.34 -5.75 -7.72
C ARG A 340 24.77 -5.17 -7.67
N LYS A 341 24.95 -3.98 -7.09
CA LYS A 341 26.26 -3.35 -6.91
C LYS A 341 27.07 -3.95 -5.75
N ARG A 342 26.44 -4.74 -4.90
CA ARG A 342 27.03 -5.34 -3.68
C ARG A 342 27.00 -6.87 -3.79
N GLU A 343 27.37 -7.41 -4.94
CA GLU A 343 27.48 -8.86 -5.13
C GLU A 343 28.41 -9.45 -4.04
N GLY A 344 28.01 -10.57 -3.43
CA GLY A 344 28.78 -11.17 -2.35
C GLY A 344 28.50 -10.64 -0.94
N TRP A 345 27.68 -9.59 -0.74
CA TRP A 345 27.50 -9.00 0.61
C TRP A 345 26.77 -9.92 1.59
N PHE A 346 25.68 -10.54 1.14
CA PHE A 346 24.85 -11.43 1.97
C PHE A 346 24.96 -12.89 1.57
N TYR A 347 25.33 -13.16 0.32
CA TYR A 347 25.53 -14.51 -0.19
C TYR A 347 26.81 -14.56 -1.02
N SER A 348 27.70 -15.50 -0.71
CA SER A 348 28.87 -15.81 -1.52
C SER A 348 28.55 -16.93 -2.50
N ARG A 349 29.02 -16.79 -3.74
CA ARG A 349 28.92 -17.87 -4.73
C ARG A 349 30.06 -18.85 -4.49
N THR A 350 29.71 -20.10 -4.21
CA THR A 350 30.63 -21.24 -4.14
C THR A 350 30.39 -22.15 -5.35
N GLY A 351 31.31 -23.06 -5.65
CA GLY A 351 31.13 -24.04 -6.73
C GLY A 351 29.90 -24.96 -6.59
N VAL A 352 29.24 -24.95 -5.42
CA VAL A 352 28.08 -25.78 -5.08
C VAL A 352 26.80 -24.94 -4.96
N GLY A 353 26.88 -23.62 -5.09
CA GLY A 353 25.74 -22.70 -4.99
C GLY A 353 26.00 -21.47 -4.11
N LEU A 354 24.93 -20.75 -3.76
CA LEU A 354 25.00 -19.56 -2.91
C LEU A 354 25.01 -19.96 -1.43
N VAL A 355 25.99 -19.46 -0.67
CA VAL A 355 26.14 -19.70 0.77
C VAL A 355 25.98 -18.38 1.53
N PRO A 356 25.22 -18.33 2.65
CA PRO A 356 25.10 -17.14 3.47
C PRO A 356 26.44 -16.65 4.01
N THR A 357 26.72 -15.35 3.88
CA THR A 357 27.88 -14.71 4.51
C THR A 357 27.68 -14.55 6.02
N GLU A 358 28.75 -14.24 6.76
CA GLU A 358 28.64 -13.90 8.19
C GLU A 358 27.67 -12.74 8.45
N LYS A 359 27.60 -11.77 7.52
CA LYS A 359 26.64 -10.67 7.61
C LYS A 359 25.20 -11.16 7.52
N ARG A 360 24.90 -12.10 6.60
CA ARG A 360 23.56 -12.70 6.49
C ARG A 360 23.24 -13.56 7.71
N LYS A 361 24.18 -14.37 8.20
CA LYS A 361 24.00 -15.18 9.42
C LYS A 361 23.71 -14.31 10.64
N ALA A 362 24.39 -13.16 10.78
CA ALA A 362 24.15 -12.20 11.85
C ALA A 362 22.73 -11.61 11.77
N LEU A 363 22.24 -11.26 10.57
CA LEU A 363 20.85 -10.83 10.38
C LEU A 363 19.85 -11.92 10.71
N GLU A 364 20.09 -13.17 10.31
CA GLU A 364 19.20 -14.30 10.62
C GLU A 364 19.16 -14.61 12.11
N LYS A 365 20.30 -14.49 12.80
CA LYS A 365 20.36 -14.61 14.26
C LYS A 365 19.53 -13.51 14.93
N MET A 366 19.72 -12.26 14.53
CA MET A 366 18.95 -11.11 15.04
C MET A 366 17.45 -11.27 14.77
N ALA A 367 17.08 -11.67 13.55
CA ALA A 367 15.69 -11.93 13.17
C ALA A 367 15.05 -13.02 14.04
N ARG A 368 15.79 -14.08 14.37
CA ARG A 368 15.33 -15.14 15.26
C ARG A 368 15.07 -14.62 16.68
N GLU A 369 15.99 -13.82 17.22
CA GLU A 369 15.85 -13.20 18.54
C GLU A 369 14.61 -12.27 18.58
N MET A 370 14.43 -11.46 17.53
CA MET A 370 13.29 -10.55 17.38
C MET A 370 11.95 -11.28 17.28
N VAL A 371 11.85 -12.34 16.46
CA VAL A 371 10.63 -13.17 16.35
C VAL A 371 10.32 -13.83 17.69
N THR A 372 11.31 -14.39 18.39
CA THR A 372 11.13 -14.99 19.71
C THR A 372 10.63 -13.96 20.73
N MET A 373 11.25 -12.77 20.78
CA MET A 373 10.83 -11.70 21.69
C MET A 373 9.38 -11.29 21.43
N ARG A 374 8.97 -11.17 20.16
CA ARG A 374 7.61 -10.81 19.78
C ARG A 374 6.59 -11.86 20.21
N LYS A 375 6.92 -13.15 20.04
CA LYS A 375 6.08 -14.26 20.53
C LYS A 375 5.94 -14.25 22.05
N GLY A 376 7.05 -14.03 22.77
CA GLY A 376 7.03 -13.90 24.24
C GLY A 376 6.21 -12.72 24.74
N ALA A 377 6.34 -11.56 24.09
CA ALA A 377 5.57 -10.36 24.37
C ALA A 377 4.06 -10.56 24.21
N GLN A 378 3.66 -11.18 23.09
CA GLN A 378 2.26 -11.48 22.82
C GLN A 378 1.67 -12.47 23.83
N PHE A 379 2.47 -13.46 24.25
CA PHE A 379 2.06 -14.43 25.28
C PHE A 379 1.81 -13.77 26.63
N ASN A 380 2.73 -12.91 27.09
CA ASN A 380 2.60 -12.21 28.37
C ASN A 380 1.44 -11.21 28.37
N PHE A 381 1.24 -10.48 27.27
CA PHE A 381 0.11 -9.56 27.15
C PHE A 381 -1.25 -10.28 27.22
N ARG A 382 -1.36 -11.48 26.65
CA ARG A 382 -2.59 -12.29 26.70
C ARG A 382 -2.89 -12.91 28.08
N ARG A 383 -1.91 -12.99 28.99
CA ARG A 383 -2.09 -13.49 30.36
C ARG A 383 -2.34 -12.38 31.39
N GLY A 384 -1.98 -11.14 31.06
CA GLY A 384 -2.16 -9.97 31.94
C GLY A 384 -3.52 -9.27 31.80
N PHE A 385 -4.41 -9.81 30.98
CA PHE A 385 -5.83 -9.49 30.84
C PHE A 385 -6.62 -10.79 30.95
#